data_AF-A0A0D7CAS2-F1
#
_entry.id   AF-A0A0D7CAS2-F1
#
_cell.length_a   1.000
_cell.length_b   1.000
_cell.length_c   1.000
_cell.angle_alpha   90.00
_cell.angle_beta   90.00
_cell.angle_gamma   90.00
#
_symmetry.space_group_name_H-M   'P 1'
#
loop_
_entity.id
_entity.type
_entity.pdbx_description
1 polymer ?
#
loop_
_entity_poly.entity_id
_entity_poly.type
_entity_poly.pdbx_seq_one_letter_code
_entity_poly.pdbx_strand_id
1 'polypeptide(L)'
;MSREFENFVQIYLDLECAYDTKEGLHDTLHSFKPSYVEAVRKEMEAVLGERSMSLSDYEGLTSIEFEDEDSLYEYLDGIYRHLFGGLSHQPAPPV
;
A
#
# COMPACT_ATOMS: atom_id res chain seq x y z
N MET A 1 -9.96 6.71 7.11
CA MET A 1 -9.12 6.66 5.91
C MET A 1 -9.15 7.99 5.18
N SER A 2 -7.99 8.57 4.89
CA SER A 2 -7.89 9.75 4.03
C SER A 2 -8.10 9.41 2.54
N ARG A 3 -8.59 10.38 1.77
CA ARG A 3 -8.89 10.20 0.35
C ARG A 3 -7.62 10.02 -0.48
N GLU A 4 -6.53 10.64 -0.05
CA GLU A 4 -5.21 10.53 -0.66
C GLU A 4 -4.69 9.09 -0.60
N PHE A 5 -4.83 8.45 0.56
CA PHE A 5 -4.42 7.06 0.76
C PHE A 5 -5.34 6.08 0.05
N GLU A 6 -6.66 6.27 0.13
CA GLU A 6 -7.62 5.43 -0.61
C GLU A 6 -7.34 5.44 -2.12
N ASN A 7 -7.14 6.63 -2.70
CA ASN A 7 -6.75 6.75 -4.11
C ASN A 7 -5.41 6.08 -4.40
N PHE A 8 -4.43 6.18 -3.47
CA PHE A 8 -3.13 5.54 -3.66
C PHE A 8 -3.28 4.01 -3.73
N VAL A 9 -4.01 3.43 -2.78
CA VAL A 9 -4.28 1.98 -2.73
C VAL A 9 -5.02 1.55 -4.00
N GLN A 10 -6.06 2.29 -4.39
CA GLN A 10 -6.89 1.93 -5.54
C GLN A 10 -6.16 2.04 -6.89
N ILE A 11 -5.24 2.99 -7.05
CA ILE A 11 -4.58 3.24 -8.34
C ILE A 11 -3.26 2.46 -8.46
N TYR A 12 -2.53 2.31 -7.36
CA TYR A 12 -1.15 1.83 -7.40
C TYR A 12 -0.93 0.50 -6.68
N LEU A 13 -1.91 0.03 -5.90
CA LEU A 13 -1.88 -1.28 -5.24
C LEU A 13 -3.06 -2.16 -5.67
N ASP A 14 -3.68 -1.88 -6.81
CA ASP A 14 -4.67 -2.77 -7.41
C ASP A 14 -4.02 -4.02 -8.02
N LEU A 15 -4.84 -4.98 -8.43
CA LEU A 15 -4.38 -6.24 -9.03
C LEU A 15 -3.40 -6.04 -10.20
N GLU A 16 -3.54 -4.98 -11.01
CA GLU A 16 -2.67 -4.77 -12.17
C GLU A 16 -1.31 -4.18 -11.75
N CYS A 17 -1.33 -3.14 -10.91
CA CYS A 17 -0.12 -2.44 -10.49
C CYS A 17 0.64 -3.12 -9.34
N ALA A 18 -0.04 -3.82 -8.43
CA ALA A 18 0.62 -4.50 -7.32
C ALA A 18 1.51 -5.66 -7.79
N TYR A 19 1.13 -6.31 -8.90
CA TYR A 19 1.92 -7.38 -9.52
C TYR A 19 2.99 -6.87 -10.51
N ASP A 20 2.85 -5.65 -11.02
CA ASP A 20 3.90 -5.01 -11.83
C ASP A 20 4.98 -4.34 -10.96
N THR A 21 5.74 -5.18 -10.27
CA THR A 21 6.85 -4.77 -9.39
C THR A 21 8.05 -4.14 -10.12
N LYS A 22 7.98 -3.94 -11.45
CA LYS A 22 9.07 -3.38 -12.26
C LYS A 22 8.96 -1.86 -12.46
N GLU A 23 7.76 -1.28 -12.29
CA GLU A 23 7.52 0.14 -12.61
C GLU A 23 7.91 1.13 -11.50
N GLY A 24 8.51 0.67 -10.39
CA GLY A 24 9.11 1.55 -9.40
C GLY A 24 8.07 2.38 -8.63
N LEU A 25 7.23 1.69 -7.85
CA LEU A 25 6.19 2.29 -7.02
C LEU A 25 6.72 3.41 -6.11
N HIS A 26 7.91 3.23 -5.53
CA HIS A 26 8.60 4.26 -4.75
C HIS A 26 8.77 5.56 -5.56
N ASP A 27 9.35 5.49 -6.76
CA ASP A 27 9.65 6.66 -7.57
C ASP A 27 8.37 7.34 -8.05
N THR A 28 7.34 6.54 -8.36
CA THR A 28 6.00 7.04 -8.68
C THR A 28 5.42 7.86 -7.53
N LEU A 29 5.43 7.32 -6.30
CA LEU A 29 4.92 8.04 -5.13
C LEU A 29 5.71 9.34 -4.89
N HIS A 30 7.03 9.29 -4.93
CA HIS A 30 7.90 10.45 -4.67
C HIS A 30 7.94 11.49 -5.81
N SER A 31 7.32 11.19 -6.96
CA SER A 31 7.07 12.18 -8.02
C SER A 31 5.93 13.17 -7.70
N PHE A 32 5.04 12.81 -6.76
CA PHE A 32 3.96 13.67 -6.31
C PHE A 32 4.44 14.80 -5.39
N LYS A 33 3.52 15.73 -5.10
CA LYS A 33 3.80 16.83 -4.17
C LYS A 33 4.14 16.28 -2.78
N PRO A 34 5.10 16.86 -2.04
CA PRO A 34 5.47 16.39 -0.71
C PRO A 34 4.31 16.27 0.29
N SER A 35 3.30 17.14 0.18
CA SER A 35 2.09 17.06 1.02
C SER A 35 1.26 15.81 0.78
N TYR A 36 1.22 15.30 -0.46
CA TYR A 36 0.54 14.06 -0.81
C TYR A 36 1.31 12.86 -0.28
N VAL A 37 2.63 12.83 -0.51
CA VAL A 37 3.52 11.78 0.01
C VAL A 37 3.42 11.67 1.53
N GLU A 38 3.45 12.80 2.23
CA GLU A 38 3.32 12.85 3.69
C GLU A 38 1.93 12.40 4.18
N ALA A 39 0.86 12.70 3.43
CA ALA A 39 -0.49 12.24 3.76
C ALA A 39 -0.60 10.71 3.63
N VAL A 40 -0.10 10.14 2.53
CA VAL A 40 -0.03 8.69 2.32
C VAL A 40 0.79 8.02 3.42
N ARG A 41 1.97 8.58 3.75
CA ARG A 41 2.84 8.06 4.81
C ARG A 41 2.11 8.01 6.16
N LYS A 42 1.51 9.12 6.60
CA LYS A 42 0.83 9.19 7.90
C LYS A 42 -0.34 8.25 7.99
N GLU A 43 -1.11 8.12 6.91
CA GLU A 43 -2.23 7.17 6.89
C GLU A 43 -1.73 5.73 6.95
N MET A 44 -0.67 5.38 6.21
CA MET A 44 -0.06 4.04 6.31
C MET A 44 0.45 3.74 7.72
N GLU A 45 1.14 4.68 8.34
CA GLU A 45 1.61 4.54 9.73
C GLU A 45 0.43 4.33 10.70
N ALA A 46 -0.67 5.05 10.51
CA ALA A 46 -1.89 4.90 11.32
C ALA A 46 -2.57 3.54 11.07
N VAL A 47 -2.75 3.13 9.81
CA VAL A 47 -3.34 1.83 9.45
C VAL A 47 -2.52 0.69 10.02
N LEU A 48 -1.20 0.72 9.87
CA LEU A 48 -0.29 -0.30 10.41
C LEU A 48 -0.28 -0.32 11.95
N GLY A 49 -0.32 0.85 12.59
CA GLY A 49 -0.28 0.97 14.04
C GLY A 49 -1.60 0.60 14.74
N GLU A 50 -2.74 0.98 14.15
CA GLU A 50 -4.07 0.76 14.71
C GLU A 50 -4.72 -0.53 14.21
N ARG A 51 -4.15 -1.14 13.15
CA ARG A 51 -4.75 -2.26 12.41
C ARG A 51 -6.21 -1.98 12.03
N SER A 52 -6.44 -0.82 11.42
CA SER A 52 -7.78 -0.29 11.12
C SER A 52 -8.33 -0.64 9.73
N MET A 53 -7.53 -1.25 8.86
CA MET A 53 -7.95 -1.78 7.55
C MET A 53 -8.40 -3.24 7.68
N SER A 54 -9.63 -3.55 7.28
CA SER A 54 -10.11 -4.93 7.20
C SER A 54 -9.79 -5.58 5.85
N LEU A 55 -9.86 -6.91 5.78
CA LEU A 55 -9.76 -7.64 4.51
C LEU A 55 -10.77 -7.13 3.49
N SER A 56 -12.05 -7.03 3.87
CA SER A 56 -13.11 -6.61 2.96
C SER A 56 -12.93 -5.17 2.46
N ASP A 57 -12.38 -4.27 3.27
CA ASP A 57 -12.08 -2.91 2.83
C ASP A 57 -10.97 -2.92 1.77
N TYR A 58 -9.88 -3.65 2.02
CA TYR A 58 -8.75 -3.71 1.10
C TYR A 58 -9.09 -4.44 -0.20
N GLU A 59 -9.76 -5.59 -0.11
CA GLU A 59 -10.26 -6.37 -1.25
C GLU A 59 -11.23 -5.55 -2.10
N GLY A 60 -12.14 -4.81 -1.46
CA GLY A 60 -13.08 -3.93 -2.14
C GLY A 60 -12.41 -2.80 -2.94
N LEU A 61 -11.22 -2.36 -2.50
CA LEU A 61 -10.44 -1.33 -3.19
C LEU A 61 -9.53 -1.87 -4.30
N THR A 62 -9.00 -3.07 -4.14
CA THR A 62 -7.87 -3.57 -4.94
C THR A 62 -8.18 -4.84 -5.75
N SER A 63 -9.25 -5.55 -5.41
CA SER A 63 -9.56 -6.90 -5.91
C SER A 63 -8.48 -7.96 -5.61
N ILE A 64 -7.63 -7.72 -4.60
CA ILE A 64 -6.61 -8.65 -4.12
C ILE A 64 -7.10 -9.29 -2.83
N GLU A 65 -7.23 -10.62 -2.84
CA GLU A 65 -7.67 -11.42 -1.70
C GLU A 65 -6.50 -11.83 -0.80
N PHE A 66 -6.74 -11.90 0.51
CA PHE A 66 -5.79 -12.43 1.49
C PHE A 66 -6.46 -13.51 2.36
N GLU A 67 -5.67 -14.48 2.84
CA GLU A 67 -6.19 -15.57 3.69
C GLU A 67 -6.67 -15.05 5.05
N ASP A 68 -5.93 -14.12 5.64
CA ASP A 68 -6.23 -13.52 6.93
C ASP A 68 -5.69 -12.08 7.03
N GLU A 69 -6.14 -11.36 8.08
CA GLU A 69 -5.67 -9.99 8.32
C GLU A 69 -4.15 -9.94 8.55
N ASP A 70 -3.56 -10.94 9.21
CA ASP A 70 -2.11 -10.94 9.47
C ASP A 70 -1.31 -10.90 8.16
N SER A 71 -1.72 -11.67 7.16
CA SER A 71 -1.14 -11.68 5.81
C SER A 71 -1.27 -10.33 5.10
N LEU A 72 -2.43 -9.67 5.25
CA LEU A 72 -2.63 -8.30 4.75
C LEU A 72 -1.65 -7.32 5.42
N TYR A 73 -1.53 -7.37 6.74
CA TYR A 73 -0.65 -6.45 7.48
C TYR A 73 0.83 -6.71 7.23
N GLU A 74 1.25 -7.96 7.03
CA GLU A 74 2.60 -8.28 6.57
C GLU A 74 2.90 -7.68 5.20
N TYR A 75 1.96 -7.78 4.27
CA TYR A 75 2.08 -7.16 2.95
C TYR A 75 2.16 -5.63 3.03
N LEU A 76 1.24 -5.00 3.79
CA LEU A 76 1.21 -3.53 3.96
C LEU A 76 2.48 -3.00 4.64
N ASP A 77 3.03 -3.72 5.63
CA ASP A 77 4.32 -3.35 6.26
C ASP A 77 5.47 -3.47 5.26
N GLY A 78 5.46 -4.51 4.42
CA GLY A 78 6.40 -4.65 3.30
C GLY A 78 6.34 -3.46 2.34
N ILE A 79 5.14 -3.05 1.92
CA ILE A 79 4.94 -1.90 1.03
C ILE A 79 5.44 -0.62 1.71
N TYR A 80 5.10 -0.40 2.98
CA TYR A 80 5.58 0.75 3.74
C TYR A 80 7.11 0.81 3.79
N ARG A 81 7.77 -0.33 4.06
CA ARG A 81 9.24 -0.41 4.06
C ARG A 81 9.84 -0.18 2.68
N HIS A 82 9.17 -0.59 1.60
CA HIS A 82 9.59 -0.28 0.23
C HIS A 82 9.51 1.21 -0.07
N LEU A 83 8.40 1.85 0.31
CA LEU A 83 8.14 3.26 0.02
C LEU A 83 8.95 4.24 0.88
N PHE A 84 9.21 3.89 2.14
CA PHE A 84 9.75 4.83 3.13
C PHE A 84 10.93 4.27 3.94
N GLY A 85 11.10 2.94 3.98
CA GLY A 85 12.12 2.26 4.78
C GLY A 85 13.39 1.85 4.01
N GLY A 86 13.43 2.09 2.69
CA GLY A 86 14.58 1.74 1.85
C GLY A 86 14.67 0.27 1.45
N LEU A 87 13.57 -0.49 1.57
CA LEU A 87 13.52 -1.86 1.04
C LEU A 87 13.60 -1.80 -0.49
N SER A 88 14.61 -2.43 -1.07
CA SER A 88 14.91 -2.32 -2.50
C SER A 88 13.93 -3.04 -3.43
N HIS A 89 13.10 -3.94 -2.91
CA HIS A 89 12.14 -4.70 -3.71
C HIS A 89 10.72 -4.45 -3.23
N GLN A 90 9.81 -4.19 -4.16
CA GLN A 90 8.38 -4.10 -3.90
C GLN A 90 7.85 -5.51 -3.58
N PRO A 91 7.19 -5.72 -2.43
CA PRO A 91 6.54 -7.00 -2.16
C PRO A 91 5.39 -7.21 -3.15
N ALA A 92 5.21 -8.46 -3.58
CA ALA A 92 4.03 -8.87 -4.33
C ALA A 92 2.92 -9.33 -3.35
N PRO A 93 1.65 -9.14 -3.70
CA PRO A 93 0.55 -9.77 -2.98
C PRO A 93 0.60 -11.31 -3.06
N PRO A 94 -0.11 -12.02 -2.17
CA PRO A 94 -0.26 -13.48 -2.27
C PRO A 94 -1.00 -13.89 -3.56
N VAL A 95 -0.59 -15.05 -4.10
CA VAL A 95 -1.14 -15.71 -5.31
C VAL A 95 -2.25 -16.69 -5.01
#